data_AF-A0A2H5V8S9-F1
#
_entry.id   AF-A0A2H5V8S9-F1
#
_cell.length_a   1.000
_cell.length_b   1.000
_cell.length_c   1.000
_cell.angle_alpha   90.00
_cell.angle_beta   90.00
_cell.angle_gamma   90.00
#
_symmetry.space_group_name_H-M   'P 1'
#
loop_
_entity.id
_entity.type
_entity.pdbx_description
1 polymer ?
#
loop_
_entity_poly.entity_id
_entity_poly.type
_entity_poly.pdbx_seq_one_letter_code
_entity_poly.pdbx_strand_id
1 'polypeptide(L)'
;MGYEFFALGSPTELMEAYEFYTLARMILAARRVIPLSKPMHLFGAGHPLTIPLAVALGCDTFDSASYILYAKDGRYILPNGTINIDELEYLPCMCPICSSISAKELRDMSRDERIAKIALHNLYTIKREVDNVKQAIVEGRLWEYVIQRSLSHPKLVEANHALVESAEYLEQCTPIFKDRALFLSLPIDQYRPELTRFRRLICNNIRSDKSTLVLLIEPEEHPFYTSSKCNMIKDAINAIHDDDHIINKIDDVQIAYYSPFLGVVPEEVSDVYPASHVVSVRSVKYYEFPTMLDSIIHFIRSNSFKRVLIEVDERSIQFMRSLKDELQEVEIGYCLSIEDIIAFIRLKPP
;
A
#
# COMPACT_ATOMS: atom_id res chain seq x y z
N MET A 1 -7.24 28.37 20.23
CA MET A 1 -6.08 29.31 20.29
C MET A 1 -5.64 29.60 18.87
N GLY A 2 -5.41 30.86 18.49
CA GLY A 2 -5.09 31.29 17.13
C GLY A 2 -3.61 31.15 16.75
N TYR A 3 -3.02 29.97 17.01
CA TYR A 3 -1.63 29.70 16.64
C TYR A 3 -1.51 29.28 15.17
N GLU A 4 -0.45 29.76 14.52
CA GLU A 4 -0.18 29.52 13.09
C GLU A 4 0.71 28.30 12.84
N PHE A 5 1.36 27.77 13.89
CA PHE A 5 2.36 26.71 13.79
C PHE A 5 2.29 25.82 15.03
N PHE A 6 2.33 24.51 14.83
CA PHE A 6 2.24 23.52 15.90
C PHE A 6 3.47 22.64 15.90
N ALA A 7 3.83 22.11 17.06
CA ALA A 7 4.98 21.23 17.19
C ALA A 7 4.67 20.06 18.13
N LEU A 8 5.14 18.87 17.76
CA LEU A 8 5.14 17.70 18.62
C LEU A 8 6.47 17.64 19.38
N GLY A 9 6.42 17.96 20.67
CA GLY A 9 7.57 17.92 21.58
C GLY A 9 7.82 16.54 22.17
N SER A 10 9.04 16.35 22.69
CA SER A 10 9.49 15.14 23.40
C SER A 10 9.57 13.81 22.62
N PRO A 11 9.68 13.75 21.28
CA PRO A 11 9.87 12.46 20.59
C PRO A 11 11.34 11.98 20.58
N THR A 12 12.29 12.81 21.02
CA THR A 12 13.74 12.55 20.88
C THR A 12 14.17 11.24 21.52
N GLU A 13 13.76 11.01 22.77
CA GLU A 13 14.10 9.79 23.52
C GLU A 13 13.53 8.54 22.84
N LEU A 14 12.34 8.64 22.22
CA LEU A 14 11.76 7.52 21.46
C LEU A 14 12.55 7.22 20.19
N MET A 15 13.02 8.26 19.49
CA MET A 15 13.84 8.07 18.29
C MET A 15 15.21 7.46 18.62
N GLU A 16 15.81 7.87 19.74
CA GLU A 16 17.05 7.26 20.24
C GLU A 16 16.87 5.80 20.67
N ALA A 17 15.71 5.47 21.25
CA ALA A 17 15.33 4.11 21.62
C ALA A 17 14.78 3.27 20.45
N TYR A 18 14.71 3.82 19.23
CA TYR A 18 14.10 3.18 18.05
C TYR A 18 12.63 2.78 18.25
N GLU A 19 11.89 3.48 19.11
CA GLU A 19 10.46 3.25 19.40
C GLU A 19 9.55 3.92 18.33
N PHE A 20 9.77 3.56 17.06
CA PHE A 20 9.15 4.24 15.91
C PHE A 20 7.64 4.00 15.80
N TYR A 21 7.12 2.86 16.27
CA TYR A 21 5.67 2.63 16.33
C TYR A 21 5.00 3.60 17.31
N THR A 22 5.58 3.79 18.49
CA THR A 22 5.10 4.77 19.48
C THR A 22 5.18 6.19 18.92
N LEU A 23 6.29 6.53 18.26
CA LEU A 23 6.44 7.81 17.56
C LEU A 23 5.32 8.02 16.53
N ALA A 24 5.04 7.03 15.68
CA ALA A 24 3.99 7.11 14.68
C ALA A 24 2.60 7.36 15.31
N ARG A 25 2.29 6.66 16.40
CA ARG A 25 1.04 6.86 17.13
C ARG A 25 0.93 8.25 17.76
N MET A 26 2.04 8.79 18.28
CA MET A 26 2.07 10.17 18.81
C MET A 26 1.82 11.20 17.71
N ILE A 27 2.46 11.02 16.54
CA ILE A 27 2.25 11.90 15.38
C ILE A 27 0.78 11.86 14.95
N LEU A 28 0.20 10.67 14.79
CA LEU A 28 -1.21 10.50 14.42
C LEU A 28 -2.16 11.13 15.44
N ALA A 29 -1.92 10.94 16.73
CA ALA A 29 -2.73 11.52 17.80
C ALA A 29 -2.73 13.05 17.73
N ALA A 30 -1.56 13.67 17.51
CA ALA A 30 -1.45 15.12 17.34
C ALA A 30 -2.10 15.59 16.03
N ARG A 31 -1.81 14.92 14.92
CA ARG A 31 -2.29 15.28 13.58
C ARG A 31 -3.83 15.28 13.48
N ARG A 32 -4.50 14.38 14.22
CA ARG A 32 -5.97 14.29 14.31
C ARG A 32 -6.63 15.51 14.96
N VAL A 33 -5.93 16.24 15.80
CA VAL A 33 -6.50 17.42 16.51
C VAL A 33 -5.98 18.75 15.96
N ILE A 34 -4.83 18.75 15.28
CA ILE A 34 -4.28 19.94 14.63
C ILE A 34 -5.09 20.20 13.34
N PRO A 35 -5.44 21.46 13.00
CA PRO A 35 -6.07 21.79 11.71
C PRO A 35 -5.15 21.47 10.52
N LEU A 36 -5.66 20.82 9.47
CA LEU A 36 -4.86 20.40 8.30
C LEU A 36 -4.22 21.57 7.53
N SER A 37 -4.77 22.78 7.66
CA SER A 37 -4.21 24.00 7.08
C SER A 37 -3.02 24.58 7.85
N LYS A 38 -2.62 23.97 8.97
CA LYS A 38 -1.54 24.46 9.83
C LYS A 38 -0.36 23.48 9.85
N PRO A 39 0.88 23.97 9.68
CA PRO A 39 2.07 23.14 9.68
C PRO A 39 2.33 22.52 11.06
N MET A 40 2.88 21.31 11.03
CA MET A 40 3.30 20.55 12.20
C MET A 40 4.80 20.23 12.14
N HIS A 41 5.51 20.65 13.17
CA HIS A 41 6.92 20.36 13.37
C HIS A 41 7.14 19.12 14.25
N LEU A 42 8.10 18.29 13.89
CA LEU A 42 8.54 17.18 14.72
C LEU A 42 9.92 17.49 15.33
N PHE A 43 9.94 17.78 16.63
CA PHE A 43 11.17 18.17 17.32
C PHE A 43 12.20 17.03 17.37
N GLY A 44 13.46 17.33 17.05
CA GLY A 44 14.59 16.39 17.16
C GLY A 44 14.63 15.29 16.11
N ALA A 45 13.73 15.31 15.12
CA ALA A 45 13.69 14.33 14.03
C ALA A 45 14.73 14.64 12.94
N GLY A 46 16.01 14.47 13.32
CA GLY A 46 17.14 14.83 12.49
C GLY A 46 17.83 13.69 11.76
N HIS A 47 17.30 12.46 11.79
CA HIS A 47 17.90 11.28 11.17
C HIS A 47 17.08 10.83 9.95
N PRO A 48 17.71 10.48 8.80
CA PRO A 48 17.01 10.08 7.57
C PRO A 48 15.95 8.99 7.77
N LEU A 49 16.20 8.03 8.66
CA LEU A 49 15.28 6.91 8.94
C LEU A 49 13.85 7.33 9.29
N THR A 50 13.66 8.42 10.05
CA THR A 50 12.33 8.79 10.57
C THR A 50 11.58 9.76 9.66
N ILE A 51 12.29 10.48 8.78
CA ILE A 51 11.74 11.54 7.94
C ILE A 51 10.61 11.02 7.02
N PRO A 52 10.78 9.93 6.24
CA PRO A 52 9.74 9.44 5.33
C PRO A 52 8.44 9.11 6.05
N LEU A 53 8.55 8.35 7.16
CA LEU A 53 7.40 7.95 7.97
C LEU A 53 6.71 9.18 8.57
N ALA A 54 7.46 10.10 9.17
CA ALA A 54 6.91 11.31 9.77
C ALA A 54 6.17 12.18 8.75
N VAL A 55 6.73 12.35 7.54
CA VAL A 55 6.06 13.09 6.45
C VAL A 55 4.77 12.39 6.02
N ALA A 56 4.78 11.07 5.85
CA ALA A 56 3.59 10.30 5.49
C ALA A 56 2.46 10.39 6.54
N LEU A 57 2.83 10.62 7.80
CA LEU A 57 1.90 10.85 8.91
C LEU A 57 1.52 12.33 9.09
N GLY A 58 2.00 13.23 8.23
CA GLY A 58 1.60 14.63 8.16
C GLY A 58 2.47 15.62 8.92
N CYS A 59 3.76 15.31 9.18
CA CYS A 59 4.76 16.28 9.62
C CYS A 59 5.32 17.09 8.45
N ASP A 60 5.51 18.40 8.65
CA ASP A 60 5.94 19.33 7.59
C ASP A 60 7.40 19.79 7.76
N THR A 61 7.88 19.87 9.00
CA THR A 61 9.21 20.41 9.29
C THR A 61 9.95 19.61 10.37
N PHE A 62 11.27 19.68 10.31
CA PHE A 62 12.20 18.91 11.12
C PHE A 62 13.41 19.77 11.51
N ASP A 63 14.04 19.46 12.64
CA ASP A 63 15.32 20.01 13.07
C ASP A 63 16.33 18.88 13.34
N SER A 64 17.61 19.18 13.22
CA SER A 64 18.69 18.22 13.45
C SER A 64 19.82 18.86 14.22
N ALA A 65 20.04 18.42 15.46
CA ALA A 65 21.32 18.54 16.14
C ALA A 65 22.22 17.31 15.89
N SER A 66 21.63 16.19 15.46
CA SER A 66 22.33 14.92 15.27
C SER A 66 23.47 15.04 14.25
N TYR A 67 23.35 15.86 13.20
CA TYR A 67 24.40 15.99 12.18
C TYR A 67 25.78 16.34 12.77
N ILE A 68 25.83 17.23 13.77
CA ILE A 68 27.08 17.69 14.41
C ILE A 68 27.43 16.88 15.65
N LEU A 69 26.43 16.45 16.44
CA LEU A 69 26.67 15.59 17.60
C LEU A 69 27.27 14.26 17.15
N TYR A 70 26.72 13.67 16.08
CA TYR A 70 27.21 12.41 15.53
C TYR A 70 28.61 12.60 14.96
N ALA A 71 28.86 13.70 14.26
CA ALA A 71 30.20 14.00 13.74
C ALA A 71 31.25 14.11 14.85
N LYS A 72 30.92 14.73 15.99
CA LYS A 72 31.80 14.81 17.17
C LYS A 72 32.14 13.43 17.74
N ASP A 73 31.21 12.48 17.63
CA ASP A 73 31.36 11.09 18.05
C ASP A 73 31.96 10.19 16.96
N GLY A 74 32.37 10.74 15.81
CA GLY A 74 32.87 9.96 14.67
C GLY A 74 31.79 9.16 13.93
N ARG A 75 30.50 9.46 14.17
CA ARG A 75 29.35 8.79 13.56
C ARG A 75 28.96 9.39 12.21
N TYR A 76 28.96 8.55 11.19
CA TYR A 76 28.62 8.83 9.81
C TYR A 76 27.18 8.38 9.52
N ILE A 77 26.32 9.32 9.11
CA ILE A 77 24.91 9.03 8.78
C ILE A 77 24.81 8.38 7.39
N LEU A 78 24.09 7.27 7.34
CA LEU A 78 23.66 6.58 6.13
C LEU A 78 22.14 6.76 5.95
N PRO A 79 21.59 6.53 4.74
CA PRO A 79 20.13 6.56 4.55
C PRO A 79 19.38 5.56 5.44
N ASN A 80 20.00 4.42 5.76
CA ASN A 80 19.42 3.30 6.50
C ASN A 80 19.99 3.12 7.91
N GLY A 81 20.82 4.04 8.42
CA GLY A 81 21.45 3.85 9.71
C GLY A 81 22.58 4.83 9.98
N THR A 82 23.40 4.50 10.96
CA THR A 82 24.59 5.26 11.34
C THR A 82 25.71 4.27 11.61
N ILE A 83 26.93 4.62 11.22
CA ILE A 83 28.11 3.77 11.40
C ILE A 83 29.28 4.63 11.92
N ASN A 84 30.17 4.04 12.71
CA ASN A 84 31.39 4.73 13.12
C ASN A 84 32.36 4.83 11.92
N ILE A 85 33.04 5.96 11.76
CA ILE A 85 34.05 6.15 10.71
C ILE A 85 35.21 5.13 10.80
N ASP A 86 35.49 4.64 12.00
CA ASP A 86 36.53 3.63 12.24
C ASP A 86 36.17 2.27 11.64
N GLU A 87 34.88 2.01 11.38
CA GLU A 87 34.37 0.76 10.79
C GLU A 87 34.13 0.86 9.27
N LEU A 88 34.28 2.05 8.69
CA LEU A 88 33.97 2.28 7.28
C LEU A 88 35.15 1.97 6.34
N GLU A 89 35.04 0.94 5.51
CA GLU A 89 36.04 0.70 4.46
C GLU A 89 35.86 1.60 3.23
N TYR A 90 34.62 1.99 2.94
CA TYR A 90 34.25 2.83 1.80
C TYR A 90 33.33 3.95 2.26
N LEU A 91 33.28 5.06 1.50
CA LEU A 91 32.27 6.11 1.70
C LEU A 91 31.14 5.88 0.68
N PRO A 92 30.01 5.23 1.04
CA PRO A 92 28.93 4.89 0.11
C PRO A 92 28.03 6.11 -0.19
N CYS A 93 28.64 7.22 -0.61
CA CYS A 93 27.97 8.49 -0.84
C CYS A 93 28.69 9.27 -1.93
N MET A 94 27.93 10.07 -2.69
CA MET A 94 28.43 10.92 -3.78
C MET A 94 28.31 12.42 -3.44
N CYS A 95 28.27 12.79 -2.16
CA CYS A 95 28.27 14.20 -1.76
C CYS A 95 29.65 14.83 -2.03
N PRO A 96 29.79 16.17 -2.04
CA PRO A 96 31.06 16.85 -2.33
C PRO A 96 32.22 16.42 -1.44
N ILE A 97 31.94 15.90 -0.24
CA ILE A 97 32.95 15.33 0.65
C ILE A 97 33.35 13.95 0.15
N CYS A 98 32.41 13.00 0.13
CA CYS A 98 32.67 11.59 -0.14
C CYS A 98 33.13 11.30 -1.58
N SER A 99 32.87 12.19 -2.53
CA SER A 99 33.40 12.08 -3.90
C SER A 99 34.85 12.55 -4.03
N SER A 100 35.41 13.23 -3.02
CA SER A 100 36.72 13.88 -3.09
C SER A 100 37.80 13.21 -2.24
N ILE A 101 37.41 12.35 -1.30
CA ILE A 101 38.31 11.67 -0.36
C ILE A 101 37.85 10.23 -0.14
N SER A 102 38.80 9.37 0.25
CA SER A 102 38.57 8.01 0.71
C SER A 102 38.21 7.94 2.19
N ALA A 103 37.70 6.79 2.65
CA ALA A 103 37.42 6.56 4.06
C ALA A 103 38.69 6.61 4.92
N LYS A 104 39.82 6.12 4.40
CA LYS A 104 41.12 6.19 5.07
C LYS A 104 41.60 7.63 5.23
N GLU A 105 41.56 8.43 4.17
CA GLU A 105 41.93 9.85 4.26
C GLU A 105 41.04 10.60 5.26
N LEU A 106 39.73 10.32 5.30
CA LEU A 106 38.83 10.92 6.27
C LEU A 106 39.17 10.52 7.72
N ARG A 107 39.61 9.28 7.97
CA ARG A 107 40.05 8.83 9.29
C ARG A 107 41.35 9.50 9.74
N ASP A 108 42.30 9.63 8.82
CA ASP A 108 43.65 10.12 9.09
C ASP A 108 43.71 11.66 9.25
N MET A 109 42.61 12.38 8.96
CA MET A 109 42.48 13.82 9.18
C MET A 109 42.60 14.21 10.66
N SER A 110 42.95 15.47 10.90
CA SER A 110 42.88 16.06 12.24
C SER A 110 41.44 16.00 12.78
N ARG A 111 41.31 15.97 14.11
CA ARG A 111 40.00 15.84 14.77
C ARG A 111 38.98 16.87 14.27
N ASP A 112 39.37 18.14 14.20
CA ASP A 112 38.47 19.23 13.84
C ASP A 112 38.07 19.18 12.36
N GLU A 113 39.01 18.87 11.47
CA GLU A 113 38.74 18.69 10.04
C GLU A 113 37.80 17.49 9.83
N ARG A 114 38.07 16.36 10.48
CA ARG A 114 37.25 15.16 10.40
C ARG A 114 35.82 15.42 10.86
N ILE A 115 35.64 16.10 12.00
CA ILE A 115 34.31 16.50 12.51
C ILE A 115 33.60 17.38 11.49
N ALA A 116 34.26 18.40 10.94
CA ALA A 116 33.65 19.29 9.96
C ALA A 116 33.21 18.55 8.69
N LYS A 117 34.04 17.63 8.18
CA LYS A 117 33.75 16.84 6.98
C LYS A 117 32.60 15.85 7.21
N ILE A 118 32.59 15.14 8.35
CA ILE A 118 31.49 14.23 8.71
C ILE A 118 30.19 15.02 8.91
N ALA A 119 30.23 16.17 9.60
CA ALA A 119 29.06 17.01 9.81
C ALA A 119 28.44 17.50 8.49
N LEU A 120 29.27 17.95 7.54
CA LEU A 120 28.82 18.34 6.21
C LEU A 120 28.20 17.16 5.45
N HIS A 121 28.84 15.98 5.47
CA HIS A 121 28.27 14.77 4.88
C HIS A 121 26.89 14.43 5.50
N ASN A 122 26.78 14.49 6.83
CA ASN A 122 25.55 14.21 7.56
C ASN A 122 24.43 15.16 7.10
N LEU A 123 24.72 16.45 6.96
CA LEU A 123 23.77 17.44 6.41
C LEU A 123 23.35 17.13 4.98
N TYR A 124 24.29 16.79 4.09
CA TYR A 124 23.97 16.38 2.73
C TYR A 124 23.06 15.15 2.69
N THR A 125 23.29 14.20 3.58
CA THR A 125 22.50 12.96 3.66
C THR A 125 21.08 13.25 4.14
N ILE A 126 20.89 14.07 5.17
CA ILE A 126 19.57 14.50 5.65
C ILE A 126 18.83 15.27 4.56
N LYS A 127 19.49 16.25 3.92
CA LYS A 127 18.90 17.04 2.83
C LYS A 127 18.46 16.15 1.66
N ARG A 128 19.30 15.19 1.27
CA ARG A 128 18.98 14.24 0.20
C ARG A 128 17.73 13.43 0.53
N GLU A 129 17.56 13.00 1.78
CA GLU A 129 16.36 12.27 2.19
C GLU A 129 15.10 13.14 2.10
N VAL A 130 15.18 14.39 2.57
CA VAL A 130 14.09 15.36 2.45
C VAL A 130 13.73 15.62 0.97
N ASP A 131 14.73 15.74 0.10
CA ASP A 131 14.51 15.94 -1.34
C ASP A 131 13.89 14.70 -2.01
N ASN A 132 14.32 13.48 -1.64
CA ASN A 132 13.71 12.24 -2.11
C ASN A 132 12.25 12.09 -1.68
N VAL A 133 11.93 12.41 -0.41
CA VAL A 133 10.55 12.35 0.09
C VAL A 133 9.65 13.33 -0.65
N LYS A 134 10.11 14.57 -0.90
CA LYS A 134 9.38 15.55 -1.72
C LYS A 134 9.14 15.03 -3.14
N GLN A 135 10.14 14.40 -3.75
CA GLN A 135 9.98 13.80 -5.07
C GLN A 135 8.95 12.67 -5.06
N ALA A 136 8.99 11.79 -4.04
CA ALA A 136 8.01 10.72 -3.89
C ALA A 136 6.57 11.25 -3.70
N ILE A 137 6.39 12.39 -3.02
CA ILE A 137 5.08 13.07 -2.94
C ILE A 137 4.61 13.52 -4.33
N VAL A 138 5.47 14.23 -5.08
CA VAL A 138 5.13 14.76 -6.41
C VAL A 138 4.77 13.63 -7.38
N GLU A 139 5.44 12.49 -7.29
CA GLU A 139 5.15 11.31 -8.12
C GLU A 139 3.94 10.50 -7.65
N GLY A 140 3.37 10.81 -6.49
CA GLY A 140 2.29 10.04 -5.88
C GLY A 140 2.74 8.70 -5.26
N ARG A 141 4.05 8.53 -5.04
CA ARG A 141 4.73 7.29 -4.63
C ARG A 141 5.25 7.30 -3.19
N LEU A 142 4.72 8.20 -2.35
CA LEU A 142 5.17 8.34 -0.96
C LEU A 142 5.00 7.02 -0.17
N TRP A 143 3.90 6.30 -0.37
CA TRP A 143 3.67 5.02 0.31
C TRP A 143 4.75 3.99 -0.04
N GLU A 144 5.03 3.78 -1.33
CA GLU A 144 6.10 2.87 -1.77
C GLU A 144 7.44 3.25 -1.15
N TYR A 145 7.73 4.55 -1.14
CA TYR A 145 8.98 5.06 -0.57
C TYR A 145 9.10 4.78 0.93
N VAL A 146 8.02 5.02 1.69
CA VAL A 146 7.96 4.74 3.14
C VAL A 146 8.11 3.26 3.42
N ILE A 147 7.39 2.40 2.70
CA ILE A 147 7.48 0.94 2.89
C ILE A 147 8.89 0.46 2.54
N GLN A 148 9.47 0.90 1.42
CA GLN A 148 10.86 0.56 1.06
C GLN A 148 11.85 1.00 2.15
N ARG A 149 11.67 2.20 2.72
CA ARG A 149 12.50 2.70 3.82
C ARG A 149 12.29 1.93 5.12
N SER A 150 11.06 1.51 5.40
CA SER A 150 10.73 0.76 6.63
C SER A 150 11.51 -0.55 6.74
N LEU A 151 11.81 -1.20 5.62
CA LEU A 151 12.56 -2.46 5.56
C LEU A 151 14.03 -2.32 5.96
N SER A 152 14.53 -1.10 6.19
CA SER A 152 15.89 -0.87 6.67
C SER A 152 16.14 -1.29 8.11
N HIS A 153 15.09 -1.37 8.94
CA HIS A 153 15.24 -1.70 10.36
C HIS A 153 13.97 -2.37 10.93
N PRO A 154 14.06 -3.47 11.70
CA PRO A 154 12.89 -4.17 12.24
C PRO A 154 11.92 -3.28 13.03
N LYS A 155 12.45 -2.36 13.85
CA LYS A 155 11.61 -1.39 14.58
C LYS A 155 10.87 -0.40 13.69
N LEU A 156 11.39 -0.12 12.49
CA LEU A 156 10.70 0.73 11.54
C LEU A 156 9.63 -0.06 10.78
N VAL A 157 9.85 -1.36 10.56
CA VAL A 157 8.79 -2.28 10.09
C VAL A 157 7.64 -2.35 11.09
N GLU A 158 7.90 -2.43 12.40
CA GLU A 158 6.86 -2.38 13.44
C GLU A 158 6.00 -1.10 13.33
N ALA A 159 6.61 0.04 12.97
CA ALA A 159 5.89 1.30 12.80
C ALA A 159 4.87 1.28 11.66
N ASN A 160 4.99 0.36 10.71
CA ASN A 160 4.02 0.20 9.64
C ASN A 160 2.63 -0.21 10.17
N HIS A 161 2.55 -0.83 11.35
CA HIS A 161 1.26 -1.13 11.98
C HIS A 161 0.44 0.16 12.20
N ALA A 162 1.09 1.27 12.53
CA ALA A 162 0.41 2.55 12.70
C ALA A 162 -0.17 3.08 11.38
N LEU A 163 0.46 2.79 10.22
CA LEU A 163 -0.10 3.13 8.91
C LEU A 163 -1.37 2.32 8.62
N VAL A 164 -1.35 1.02 8.96
CA VAL A 164 -2.52 0.13 8.79
C VAL A 164 -3.67 0.56 9.69
N GLU A 165 -3.41 0.77 10.98
CA GLU A 165 -4.40 1.22 11.97
C GLU A 165 -5.03 2.59 11.65
N SER A 166 -4.33 3.41 10.87
CA SER A 166 -4.77 4.76 10.49
C SER A 166 -5.19 4.88 9.03
N ALA A 167 -5.31 3.78 8.28
CA ALA A 167 -5.62 3.78 6.86
C ALA A 167 -6.84 4.65 6.51
N GLU A 168 -7.94 4.54 7.25
CA GLU A 168 -9.15 5.35 7.04
C GLU A 168 -8.95 6.85 7.30
N TYR A 169 -8.08 7.21 8.25
CA TYR A 169 -7.75 8.61 8.51
C TYR A 169 -6.88 9.18 7.40
N LEU A 170 -5.85 8.44 6.99
CA LEU A 170 -4.96 8.83 5.90
C LEU A 170 -5.70 8.95 4.55
N GLU A 171 -6.74 8.15 4.36
CA GLU A 171 -7.61 8.17 3.18
C GLU A 171 -8.25 9.53 2.96
N GLN A 172 -8.67 10.23 4.02
CA GLN A 172 -9.29 11.56 3.94
C GLN A 172 -8.35 12.62 3.36
N CYS A 173 -7.04 12.41 3.50
CA CYS A 173 -6.01 13.32 3.01
C CYS A 173 -5.33 12.81 1.73
N THR A 174 -5.72 11.64 1.23
CA THR A 174 -5.10 11.02 0.06
C THR A 174 -5.81 11.48 -1.22
N PRO A 175 -5.08 11.92 -2.27
CA PRO A 175 -5.67 12.31 -3.54
C PRO A 175 -6.60 11.23 -4.12
N ILE A 176 -7.71 11.66 -4.73
CA ILE A 176 -8.69 10.74 -5.31
C ILE A 176 -8.07 9.92 -6.45
N PHE A 177 -7.20 10.55 -7.23
CA PHE A 177 -6.50 10.04 -8.40
C PHE A 177 -5.01 10.39 -8.34
N LYS A 178 -4.18 9.57 -8.99
CA LYS A 178 -2.74 9.81 -9.17
C LYS A 178 -2.34 9.47 -10.61
N ASP A 179 -1.46 10.26 -11.20
CA ASP A 179 -1.02 10.09 -12.60
C ASP A 179 -0.20 8.82 -12.85
N ARG A 180 0.36 8.23 -11.79
CA ARG A 180 1.22 7.05 -11.85
C ARG A 180 0.49 5.83 -11.28
N ALA A 181 0.72 4.68 -11.91
CA ALA A 181 0.24 3.40 -11.40
C ALA A 181 0.82 3.08 -10.02
N LEU A 182 0.00 2.46 -9.18
CA LEU A 182 0.37 2.01 -7.84
C LEU A 182 1.18 0.71 -7.94
N PHE A 183 2.24 0.60 -7.14
CA PHE A 183 3.00 -0.64 -7.05
C PHE A 183 2.57 -1.42 -5.81
N LEU A 184 2.12 -2.66 -6.04
CA LEU A 184 1.54 -3.53 -5.02
C LEU A 184 2.42 -4.77 -4.88
N SER A 185 3.34 -4.71 -3.92
CA SER A 185 4.46 -5.65 -3.79
C SER A 185 4.40 -6.50 -2.53
N LEU A 186 3.91 -5.95 -1.43
CA LEU A 186 3.89 -6.61 -0.13
C LEU A 186 2.48 -6.70 0.43
N PRO A 187 2.14 -7.69 1.26
CA PRO A 187 0.80 -7.83 1.83
C PRO A 187 0.28 -6.55 2.50
N ILE A 188 1.16 -5.73 3.09
CA ILE A 188 0.75 -4.46 3.70
C ILE A 188 0.12 -3.47 2.71
N ASP A 189 0.45 -3.54 1.42
CA ASP A 189 -0.08 -2.66 0.39
C ASP A 189 -1.60 -2.78 0.25
N GLN A 190 -2.20 -3.89 0.71
CA GLN A 190 -3.65 -4.04 0.77
C GLN A 190 -4.30 -2.94 1.63
N TYR A 191 -3.61 -2.40 2.64
CA TYR A 191 -4.12 -1.36 3.54
C TYR A 191 -3.83 0.07 3.06
N ARG A 192 -3.31 0.23 1.83
CA ARG A 192 -3.14 1.54 1.21
C ARG A 192 -4.45 2.34 1.25
N PRO A 193 -4.42 3.65 1.50
CA PRO A 193 -5.63 4.46 1.58
C PRO A 193 -6.46 4.42 0.29
N GLU A 194 -5.82 4.40 -0.88
CA GLU A 194 -6.49 4.32 -2.18
C GLU A 194 -7.27 3.02 -2.34
N LEU A 195 -6.70 1.88 -1.93
CA LEU A 195 -7.35 0.58 -2.04
C LEU A 195 -8.45 0.42 -0.99
N THR A 196 -8.24 0.97 0.22
CA THR A 196 -9.25 1.02 1.29
C THR A 196 -10.48 1.80 0.83
N ARG A 197 -10.27 2.99 0.26
CA ARG A 197 -11.33 3.80 -0.35
C ARG A 197 -12.03 3.05 -1.47
N PHE A 198 -11.26 2.46 -2.39
CA PHE A 198 -11.80 1.74 -3.53
C PHE A 198 -12.73 0.61 -3.08
N ARG A 199 -12.27 -0.31 -2.23
CA ARG A 199 -13.10 -1.41 -1.69
C ARG A 199 -14.39 -0.89 -1.05
N ARG A 200 -14.30 0.16 -0.23
CA ARG A 200 -15.47 0.78 0.41
C ARG A 200 -16.46 1.34 -0.61
N LEU A 201 -15.97 2.00 -1.67
CA LEU A 201 -16.83 2.55 -2.74
C LEU A 201 -17.56 1.45 -3.51
N ILE A 202 -16.87 0.37 -3.87
CA ILE A 202 -17.48 -0.80 -4.52
C ILE A 202 -18.61 -1.36 -3.67
N CYS A 203 -18.28 -1.67 -2.41
CA CYS A 203 -19.18 -2.25 -1.44
C CYS A 203 -20.43 -1.39 -1.18
N ASN A 204 -20.28 -0.07 -1.11
CA ASN A 204 -21.37 0.83 -0.75
C ASN A 204 -22.23 1.25 -1.94
N ASN A 205 -21.65 1.37 -3.14
CA ASN A 205 -22.32 2.04 -4.27
C ASN A 205 -22.69 1.12 -5.42
N ILE A 206 -21.98 -0.01 -5.60
CA ILE A 206 -22.29 -0.92 -6.70
C ILE A 206 -23.34 -1.91 -6.24
N ARG A 207 -24.46 -1.94 -6.96
CA ARG A 207 -25.54 -2.87 -6.77
C ARG A 207 -25.83 -3.58 -8.07
N SER A 208 -26.06 -4.88 -7.97
CA SER A 208 -26.41 -5.74 -9.09
C SER A 208 -27.87 -6.17 -8.94
N ASP A 209 -28.61 -6.10 -10.04
CA ASP A 209 -29.96 -6.67 -10.15
C ASP A 209 -29.92 -8.16 -10.50
N LYS A 210 -28.71 -8.71 -10.66
CA LYS A 210 -28.45 -10.07 -11.11
C LYS A 210 -28.53 -11.08 -9.96
N SER A 211 -29.05 -12.28 -10.21
CA SER A 211 -29.10 -13.35 -9.19
C SER A 211 -27.86 -14.23 -9.13
N THR A 212 -27.03 -14.28 -10.19
CA THR A 212 -25.80 -15.06 -10.21
C THR A 212 -24.59 -14.17 -10.30
N LEU A 213 -23.59 -14.39 -9.45
CA LEU A 213 -22.27 -13.75 -9.53
C LEU A 213 -21.23 -14.74 -10.06
N VAL A 214 -20.47 -14.35 -11.07
CA VAL A 214 -19.27 -15.06 -11.52
C VAL A 214 -18.06 -14.24 -11.11
N LEU A 215 -17.26 -14.82 -10.22
CA LEU A 215 -16.08 -14.21 -9.63
C LEU A 215 -14.81 -14.83 -10.22
N LEU A 216 -14.09 -14.07 -11.03
CA LEU A 216 -12.91 -14.52 -11.79
C LEU A 216 -11.60 -14.06 -11.15
N ILE A 217 -10.52 -14.79 -11.38
CA ILE A 217 -9.18 -14.34 -10.98
C ILE A 217 -8.81 -13.10 -11.81
N GLU A 218 -8.23 -12.08 -11.18
CA GLU A 218 -7.68 -10.89 -11.86
C GLU A 218 -6.80 -11.30 -13.07
N PRO A 219 -7.15 -10.88 -14.31
CA PRO A 219 -6.35 -11.20 -15.49
C PRO A 219 -5.06 -10.35 -15.56
N GLU A 220 -4.20 -10.67 -16.53
CA GLU A 220 -3.01 -9.87 -16.79
C GLU A 220 -3.32 -8.61 -17.61
N GLU A 221 -4.33 -8.68 -18.48
CA GLU A 221 -4.74 -7.54 -19.30
C GLU A 221 -5.57 -6.54 -18.48
N HIS A 222 -5.23 -5.26 -18.59
CA HIS A 222 -6.05 -4.16 -18.06
C HIS A 222 -6.58 -3.32 -19.23
N PRO A 223 -7.88 -2.94 -19.22
CA PRO A 223 -8.91 -3.30 -18.25
C PRO A 223 -9.40 -4.75 -18.40
N PHE A 224 -9.88 -5.34 -17.31
CA PHE A 224 -10.10 -6.80 -17.19
C PHE A 224 -11.10 -7.39 -18.21
N TYR A 225 -12.07 -6.58 -18.64
CA TYR A 225 -13.06 -6.99 -19.66
C TYR A 225 -12.45 -7.28 -21.03
N THR A 226 -11.20 -6.85 -21.29
CA THR A 226 -10.50 -7.15 -22.55
C THR A 226 -9.90 -8.55 -22.60
N SER A 227 -9.86 -9.25 -21.45
CA SER A 227 -9.27 -10.56 -21.36
C SER A 227 -10.01 -11.59 -22.22
N SER A 228 -9.24 -12.47 -22.86
CA SER A 228 -9.80 -13.55 -23.69
C SER A 228 -10.77 -14.43 -22.89
N LYS A 229 -10.47 -14.64 -21.60
CA LYS A 229 -11.31 -15.37 -20.66
C LYS A 229 -12.70 -14.73 -20.49
N CYS A 230 -12.75 -13.41 -20.32
CA CYS A 230 -14.01 -12.70 -20.16
C CYS A 230 -14.86 -12.80 -21.43
N ASN A 231 -14.24 -12.61 -22.61
CA ASN A 231 -14.93 -12.74 -23.88
C ASN A 231 -15.51 -14.14 -24.08
N MET A 232 -14.76 -15.20 -23.75
CA MET A 232 -15.27 -16.57 -23.82
C MET A 232 -16.50 -16.80 -22.94
N ILE A 233 -16.49 -16.26 -21.71
CA ILE A 233 -17.64 -16.38 -20.81
C ILE A 233 -18.84 -15.60 -21.36
N LYS A 234 -18.63 -14.38 -21.85
CA LYS A 234 -19.68 -13.57 -22.48
C LYS A 234 -20.25 -14.23 -23.73
N ASP A 235 -19.40 -14.77 -24.60
CA ASP A 235 -19.80 -15.49 -25.80
C ASP A 235 -20.60 -16.74 -25.44
N ALA A 236 -20.18 -17.47 -24.41
CA ALA A 236 -20.92 -18.63 -23.92
C ALA A 236 -22.28 -18.24 -23.32
N ILE A 237 -22.34 -17.14 -22.56
CA ILE A 237 -23.60 -16.60 -22.04
C ILE A 237 -24.52 -16.20 -23.20
N ASN A 238 -24.02 -15.46 -24.19
CA ASN A 238 -24.79 -15.02 -25.36
C ASN A 238 -25.30 -16.20 -26.20
N ALA A 239 -24.45 -17.21 -26.44
CA ALA A 239 -24.83 -18.39 -27.22
C ALA A 239 -25.98 -19.19 -26.61
N ILE A 240 -26.10 -19.22 -25.27
CA ILE A 240 -27.22 -19.91 -24.60
C ILE A 240 -28.54 -19.12 -24.76
N HIS A 241 -28.49 -17.81 -24.98
CA HIS A 241 -29.68 -17.01 -25.22
C HIS A 241 -30.30 -17.23 -26.61
N ASP A 242 -29.49 -17.59 -27.62
CA ASP A 242 -29.95 -17.76 -29.00
C ASP A 242 -30.64 -19.12 -29.26
N ASP A 243 -30.33 -20.17 -28.51
CA ASP A 243 -30.84 -21.54 -28.74
C ASP A 243 -32.25 -21.80 -28.13
N ASP A 244 -32.69 -21.02 -27.14
CA ASP A 244 -33.97 -21.24 -26.44
C ASP A 244 -34.99 -20.12 -26.73
N HIS A 245 -36.00 -20.40 -27.58
CA HIS A 245 -37.26 -19.64 -27.69
C HIS A 245 -38.15 -19.71 -26.41
N ILE A 246 -37.52 -19.78 -25.23
CA ILE A 246 -38.17 -19.76 -23.93
C ILE A 246 -37.63 -18.55 -23.17
N ILE A 247 -38.48 -17.52 -23.13
CA ILE A 247 -38.35 -16.31 -22.31
C ILE A 247 -38.15 -16.73 -20.84
N ASN A 248 -36.90 -16.87 -20.39
CA ASN A 248 -36.48 -16.75 -18.99
C ASN A 248 -34.94 -16.62 -18.90
N LYS A 249 -34.48 -15.40 -19.19
CA LYS A 249 -33.28 -14.69 -18.71
C LYS A 249 -32.11 -15.55 -18.21
N ILE A 250 -31.11 -15.76 -19.07
CA ILE A 250 -29.71 -15.97 -18.67
C ILE A 250 -28.97 -14.61 -18.55
N ASP A 251 -29.67 -13.49 -18.80
CA ASP A 251 -29.29 -12.09 -18.56
C ASP A 251 -29.05 -11.75 -17.07
N ASP A 252 -28.90 -12.76 -16.22
CA ASP A 252 -28.96 -12.69 -14.77
C ASP A 252 -27.59 -13.00 -14.13
N VAL A 253 -26.51 -12.70 -14.85
CA VAL A 253 -25.13 -12.92 -14.42
C VAL A 253 -24.41 -11.58 -14.25
N GLN A 254 -23.84 -11.36 -13.06
CA GLN A 254 -22.87 -10.32 -12.77
C GLN A 254 -21.47 -10.89 -12.92
N ILE A 255 -20.59 -10.24 -13.67
CA ILE A 255 -19.17 -10.57 -13.71
C ILE A 255 -18.41 -9.65 -12.76
N ALA A 256 -17.55 -10.23 -11.93
CA ALA A 256 -16.59 -9.52 -11.13
C ALA A 256 -15.27 -10.28 -11.08
N TYR A 257 -14.22 -9.58 -10.72
CA TYR A 257 -12.89 -10.13 -10.52
C TYR A 257 -12.51 -10.06 -9.05
N TYR A 258 -11.60 -10.91 -8.61
CA TYR A 258 -10.95 -10.76 -7.32
C TYR A 258 -9.45 -10.63 -7.48
N SER A 259 -8.89 -9.67 -6.74
CA SER A 259 -7.47 -9.40 -6.65
C SER A 259 -7.05 -9.44 -5.17
N PRO A 260 -5.90 -10.05 -4.83
CA PRO A 260 -5.37 -10.03 -3.46
C PRO A 260 -5.31 -8.64 -2.85
N PHE A 261 -5.03 -7.62 -3.65
CA PHE A 261 -4.90 -6.24 -3.16
C PHE A 261 -6.18 -5.41 -3.32
N LEU A 262 -6.82 -5.46 -4.49
CA LEU A 262 -8.01 -4.63 -4.76
C LEU A 262 -9.27 -5.19 -4.11
N GLY A 263 -9.29 -6.48 -3.76
CA GLY A 263 -10.51 -7.15 -3.35
C GLY A 263 -11.39 -7.49 -4.55
N VAL A 264 -12.70 -7.42 -4.36
CA VAL A 264 -13.67 -7.59 -5.45
C VAL A 264 -13.72 -6.36 -6.37
N VAL A 265 -13.66 -6.60 -7.67
CA VAL A 265 -13.69 -5.59 -8.73
C VAL A 265 -14.78 -5.99 -9.73
N PRO A 266 -15.98 -5.41 -9.63
CA PRO A 266 -17.00 -5.56 -10.67
C PRO A 266 -16.46 -5.11 -12.02
N GLU A 267 -16.92 -5.77 -13.09
CA GLU A 267 -16.41 -5.53 -14.43
C GLU A 267 -16.56 -4.06 -14.87
N GLU A 268 -17.66 -3.42 -14.47
CA GLU A 268 -18.07 -2.05 -14.84
C GLU A 268 -17.11 -0.96 -14.37
N VAL A 269 -16.22 -1.30 -13.43
CA VAL A 269 -15.28 -0.36 -12.81
C VAL A 269 -13.83 -0.85 -12.92
N SER A 270 -13.59 -1.89 -13.71
CA SER A 270 -12.25 -2.43 -13.95
C SER A 270 -11.33 -1.49 -14.74
N ASP A 271 -11.89 -0.49 -15.43
CA ASP A 271 -11.18 0.59 -16.13
C ASP A 271 -10.97 1.85 -15.26
N VAL A 272 -11.52 1.89 -14.04
CA VAL A 272 -11.45 3.05 -13.15
C VAL A 272 -10.22 2.97 -12.24
N TYR A 273 -9.67 4.12 -11.86
CA TYR A 273 -8.60 4.20 -10.86
C TYR A 273 -9.08 3.72 -9.47
N PRO A 274 -8.29 2.90 -8.74
CA PRO A 274 -6.97 2.39 -9.09
C PRO A 274 -6.96 1.07 -9.87
N ALA A 275 -8.09 0.39 -10.10
CA ALA A 275 -8.14 -0.94 -10.72
C ALA A 275 -7.42 -1.06 -12.07
N SER A 276 -7.46 -0.01 -12.90
CA SER A 276 -6.74 0.04 -14.18
C SER A 276 -5.29 0.54 -14.09
N HIS A 277 -4.87 1.04 -12.93
CA HIS A 277 -3.60 1.73 -12.71
C HIS A 277 -2.81 1.07 -11.58
N VAL A 278 -2.65 -0.24 -11.65
CA VAL A 278 -1.86 -1.03 -10.69
C VAL A 278 -0.85 -1.91 -11.40
N VAL A 279 0.27 -2.14 -10.72
CA VAL A 279 1.23 -3.21 -11.06
C VAL A 279 1.41 -4.03 -9.80
N SER A 280 0.96 -5.28 -9.83
CA SER A 280 0.93 -6.17 -8.68
C SER A 280 1.84 -7.39 -8.86
N VAL A 281 2.37 -7.90 -7.74
CA VAL A 281 3.03 -9.21 -7.70
C VAL A 281 1.98 -10.30 -7.89
N ARG A 282 2.24 -11.24 -8.82
CA ARG A 282 1.27 -12.30 -9.18
C ARG A 282 1.32 -13.53 -8.28
N SER A 283 2.49 -13.84 -7.73
CA SER A 283 2.66 -15.01 -6.85
C SER A 283 2.58 -14.57 -5.41
N VAL A 284 1.39 -14.73 -4.82
CA VAL A 284 1.12 -14.34 -3.44
C VAL A 284 0.55 -15.50 -2.64
N LYS A 285 0.62 -15.38 -1.32
CA LYS A 285 -0.06 -16.30 -0.41
C LYS A 285 -1.39 -15.69 -0.01
N TYR A 286 -2.49 -16.19 -0.58
CA TYR A 286 -3.83 -15.61 -0.42
C TYR A 286 -4.26 -15.43 1.05
N TYR A 287 -3.80 -16.28 1.97
CA TYR A 287 -4.11 -16.17 3.40
C TYR A 287 -3.56 -14.87 4.05
N GLU A 288 -2.61 -14.18 3.42
CA GLU A 288 -2.08 -12.90 3.91
C GLU A 288 -2.95 -11.70 3.50
N PHE A 289 -4.06 -11.91 2.79
CA PHE A 289 -4.93 -10.88 2.21
C PHE A 289 -6.36 -10.95 2.76
N PRO A 290 -6.57 -10.72 4.08
CA PRO A 290 -7.91 -10.74 4.67
C PRO A 290 -8.83 -9.68 4.05
N THR A 291 -8.29 -8.52 3.66
CA THR A 291 -9.11 -7.43 3.08
C THR A 291 -9.79 -7.82 1.76
N MET A 292 -9.19 -8.75 1.00
CA MET A 292 -9.81 -9.32 -0.19
C MET A 292 -11.06 -10.12 0.19
N LEU A 293 -10.94 -11.05 1.14
CA LEU A 293 -12.04 -11.88 1.61
C LEU A 293 -13.17 -11.02 2.17
N ASP A 294 -12.83 -10.06 3.03
CA ASP A 294 -13.79 -9.13 3.63
C ASP A 294 -14.58 -8.36 2.55
N SER A 295 -13.89 -7.90 1.50
CA SER A 295 -14.54 -7.18 0.40
C SER A 295 -15.49 -8.06 -0.40
N ILE A 296 -15.13 -9.32 -0.64
CA ILE A 296 -15.96 -10.29 -1.37
C ILE A 296 -17.22 -10.61 -0.55
N ILE A 297 -17.06 -10.92 0.74
CA ILE A 297 -18.18 -11.20 1.66
C ILE A 297 -19.11 -10.00 1.71
N HIS A 298 -18.57 -8.80 1.89
CA HIS A 298 -19.37 -7.59 1.97
C HIS A 298 -20.11 -7.31 0.66
N PHE A 299 -19.46 -7.47 -0.50
CA PHE A 299 -20.11 -7.27 -1.79
C PHE A 299 -21.24 -8.28 -2.04
N ILE A 300 -21.03 -9.56 -1.68
CA ILE A 300 -22.08 -10.57 -1.80
C ILE A 300 -23.26 -10.25 -0.87
N ARG A 301 -23.01 -9.92 0.41
CA ARG A 301 -24.06 -9.58 1.39
C ARG A 301 -24.82 -8.28 1.05
N SER A 302 -24.16 -7.34 0.36
CA SER A 302 -24.76 -6.08 -0.07
C SER A 302 -25.63 -6.22 -1.33
N ASN A 303 -25.68 -7.41 -1.94
CA ASN A 303 -26.43 -7.72 -3.14
C ASN A 303 -27.32 -8.95 -2.92
N SER A 304 -28.24 -9.23 -3.84
CA SER A 304 -29.22 -10.33 -3.73
C SER A 304 -28.85 -11.54 -4.59
N PHE A 305 -27.58 -11.93 -4.58
CA PHE A 305 -27.11 -13.10 -5.30
C PHE A 305 -27.63 -14.39 -4.65
N LYS A 306 -28.25 -15.26 -5.44
CA LYS A 306 -28.66 -16.61 -5.03
C LYS A 306 -27.54 -17.63 -5.22
N ARG A 307 -26.71 -17.40 -6.22
CA ARG A 307 -25.61 -18.28 -6.62
C ARG A 307 -24.34 -17.49 -6.89
N VAL A 308 -23.20 -18.01 -6.45
CA VAL A 308 -21.87 -17.44 -6.69
C VAL A 308 -20.95 -18.53 -7.24
N LEU A 309 -20.43 -18.33 -8.44
CA LEU A 309 -19.45 -19.21 -9.07
C LEU A 309 -18.08 -18.55 -9.00
N ILE A 310 -17.08 -19.25 -8.46
CA ILE A 310 -15.76 -18.69 -8.17
C ILE A 310 -14.71 -19.48 -8.94
N GLU A 311 -13.98 -18.83 -9.85
CA GLU A 311 -12.75 -19.37 -10.43
C GLU A 311 -11.71 -19.51 -9.32
N VAL A 312 -11.10 -20.68 -9.17
CA VAL A 312 -10.02 -20.93 -8.20
C VAL A 312 -8.87 -21.68 -8.84
N ASP A 313 -7.67 -21.44 -8.33
CA ASP A 313 -6.47 -22.20 -8.63
C ASP A 313 -5.97 -22.96 -7.39
N GLU A 314 -4.92 -23.78 -7.54
CA GLU A 314 -4.34 -24.54 -6.42
C GLU A 314 -3.90 -23.66 -5.25
N ARG A 315 -3.61 -22.37 -5.49
CA ARG A 315 -3.11 -21.42 -4.49
C ARG A 315 -4.21 -20.71 -3.73
N SER A 316 -5.37 -20.49 -4.38
CA SER A 316 -6.50 -19.74 -3.84
C SER A 316 -7.59 -20.63 -3.26
N ILE A 317 -7.74 -21.87 -3.73
CA ILE A 317 -8.87 -22.75 -3.38
C ILE A 317 -9.05 -22.94 -1.87
N GLN A 318 -7.97 -23.18 -1.12
CA GLN A 318 -8.07 -23.38 0.33
C GLN A 318 -8.57 -22.12 1.04
N PHE A 319 -8.10 -20.96 0.61
CA PHE A 319 -8.49 -19.68 1.19
C PHE A 319 -9.94 -19.34 0.83
N MET A 320 -10.32 -19.47 -0.45
CA MET A 320 -11.67 -19.15 -0.93
C MET A 320 -12.76 -20.08 -0.35
N ARG A 321 -12.39 -21.30 0.08
CA ARG A 321 -13.30 -22.21 0.80
C ARG A 321 -13.82 -21.65 2.12
N SER A 322 -13.08 -20.74 2.77
CA SER A 322 -13.55 -20.06 3.98
C SER A 322 -14.82 -19.22 3.76
N LEU A 323 -15.10 -18.78 2.51
CA LEU A 323 -16.34 -18.06 2.19
C LEU A 323 -17.60 -18.87 2.50
N LYS A 324 -17.54 -20.20 2.39
CA LYS A 324 -18.69 -21.07 2.63
C LYS A 324 -19.17 -21.01 4.08
N ASP A 325 -18.25 -20.82 5.03
CA ASP A 325 -18.58 -20.72 6.45
C ASP A 325 -19.30 -19.39 6.76
N GLU A 326 -18.96 -18.33 6.02
CA GLU A 326 -19.48 -16.97 6.18
C GLU A 326 -20.77 -16.68 5.37
N LEU A 327 -21.04 -17.44 4.30
CA LEU A 327 -22.11 -17.18 3.32
C LEU A 327 -23.02 -18.41 3.15
N GLN A 328 -23.61 -18.89 4.25
CA GLN A 328 -24.44 -20.11 4.26
C GLN A 328 -25.75 -19.99 3.46
N GLU A 329 -26.21 -18.77 3.20
CA GLU A 329 -27.47 -18.48 2.52
C GLU A 329 -27.36 -18.48 0.98
N VAL A 330 -26.13 -18.59 0.45
CA VAL A 330 -25.83 -18.47 -0.99
C VAL A 330 -25.23 -19.77 -1.51
N GLU A 331 -25.66 -20.23 -2.68
CA GLU A 331 -25.08 -21.41 -3.33
C GLU A 331 -23.70 -21.05 -3.91
N ILE A 332 -22.61 -21.56 -3.32
CA ILE A 332 -21.25 -21.30 -3.80
C ILE A 332 -20.69 -22.50 -4.56
N GLY A 333 -20.35 -22.29 -5.83
CA GLY A 333 -19.61 -23.23 -6.67
C GLY A 333 -18.14 -22.79 -6.84
N TYR A 334 -17.20 -23.71 -6.67
CA TYR A 334 -15.78 -23.49 -6.93
C TYR A 334 -15.38 -24.19 -8.23
N CYS A 335 -14.84 -23.44 -9.18
CA CYS A 335 -14.54 -23.90 -10.54
C CYS A 335 -13.03 -23.85 -10.80
N LEU A 336 -12.45 -24.92 -11.33
CA LEU A 336 -11.02 -24.98 -11.65
C LEU A 336 -10.70 -24.53 -13.07
N SER A 337 -11.73 -24.43 -13.92
CA SER A 337 -11.62 -24.05 -15.32
C SER A 337 -12.79 -23.17 -15.75
N ILE A 338 -12.63 -22.46 -16.87
CA ILE A 338 -13.71 -21.65 -17.46
C ILE A 338 -14.81 -22.58 -18.00
N GLU A 339 -14.43 -23.75 -18.50
CA GLU A 339 -15.37 -24.77 -18.95
C GLU A 339 -16.29 -25.23 -17.82
N ASP A 340 -15.77 -25.38 -16.59
CA ASP A 340 -16.58 -25.67 -15.41
C ASP A 340 -17.60 -24.54 -15.17
N ILE A 341 -17.16 -23.27 -15.22
CA ILE A 341 -18.03 -22.10 -15.05
C ILE A 341 -19.15 -22.11 -16.09
N ILE A 342 -18.82 -22.33 -17.36
CA ILE A 342 -19.80 -22.39 -18.46
C ILE A 342 -20.78 -23.54 -18.26
N ALA A 343 -20.30 -24.71 -17.81
CA ALA A 343 -21.16 -25.85 -17.51
C ALA A 343 -22.13 -25.53 -16.36
N PHE A 344 -21.66 -24.87 -15.29
CA PHE A 344 -22.52 -24.45 -14.18
C PHE A 344 -23.54 -23.39 -14.56
N ILE A 345 -23.19 -22.45 -15.46
CA ILE A 345 -24.14 -21.46 -15.98
C ILE A 345 -25.26 -22.14 -16.79
N ARG A 346 -24.94 -23.20 -17.54
CA ARG A 346 -25.94 -23.98 -18.31
C ARG A 346 -26.88 -24.80 -17.42
N LEU A 347 -26.44 -25.16 -16.21
CA LEU A 347 -27.28 -25.87 -15.25
C LEU A 347 -28.25 -24.89 -14.58
N LYS A 348 -29.55 -25.01 -14.90
CA LYS A 348 -30.60 -24.19 -14.28
C LYS A 348 -30.48 -24.20 -12.75
N PRO A 349 -30.67 -23.06 -12.08
CA PRO A 349 -30.84 -23.06 -10.64
C PRO A 349 -32.04 -23.93 -10.25
N PRO A 350 -31.96 -24.67 -9.13
CA PRO A 350 -33.06 -25.50 -8.64
C PRO A 350 -34.34 -24.70 -8.35
#